data_AF-A0A815CZR2-F1
#
_entry.id   AF-A0A815CZR2-F1
#
_cell.length_a   1.000
_cell.length_b   1.000
_cell.length_c   1.000
_cell.angle_alpha   90.00
_cell.angle_beta   90.00
_cell.angle_gamma   90.00
#
_symmetry.space_group_name_H-M   'P 1'
#
loop_
_entity.id
_entity.type
_entity.pdbx_description
1 polymer ?
#
loop_
_entity_poly.entity_id
_entity_poly.type
_entity_poly.pdbx_seq_one_letter_code
_entity_poly.pdbx_strand_id
1 'polypeptide(L)'
;DEEIDFPTDYPTSVLLGCVDVIDCLDRNTYVEQYSDGESESEYVLICENPQELFFKLPMRGQHKIYKMENHAHQAAKRVLLRRMQ
;
A
#
# COMPACT_ATOMS: atom_id res chain seq x y z
N ASP A 1 -7.03 -0.05 -23.78
CA ASP A 1 -6.37 0.80 -22.78
C ASP A 1 -7.41 1.23 -21.78
N GLU A 2 -7.42 0.62 -20.60
CA GLU A 2 -8.24 1.13 -19.49
C GLU A 2 -7.65 2.47 -19.06
N GLU A 3 -8.51 3.47 -18.89
CA GLU A 3 -8.12 4.80 -18.46
C GLU A 3 -7.72 4.73 -16.98
N ILE A 4 -6.44 4.52 -16.71
CA ILE A 4 -5.89 4.48 -15.36
C ILE A 4 -5.75 5.92 -14.87
N ASP A 5 -6.47 6.27 -13.81
CA ASP A 5 -6.34 7.56 -13.13
C ASP A 5 -5.06 7.59 -12.29
N PHE A 6 -4.06 8.32 -12.79
CA PHE A 6 -2.83 8.56 -12.07
C PHE A 6 -2.96 9.74 -11.09
N PRO A 7 -2.30 9.68 -9.92
CA PRO A 7 -2.20 10.84 -9.03
C PRO A 7 -1.49 12.02 -9.70
N THR A 8 -1.96 13.23 -9.43
CA THR A 8 -1.28 14.47 -9.87
C THR A 8 0.10 14.64 -9.24
N ASP A 9 0.29 14.14 -8.01
CA ASP A 9 1.51 14.33 -7.22
C ASP A 9 1.93 13.06 -6.46
N TYR A 10 3.24 12.83 -6.37
CA TYR A 10 3.88 11.73 -5.62
C TYR A 10 4.70 12.27 -4.43
N PRO A 11 4.04 12.64 -3.31
CA PRO A 11 4.73 13.24 -2.18
C PRO A 11 5.60 12.22 -1.43
N THR A 12 6.62 12.75 -0.75
CA THR A 12 7.55 11.95 0.06
C THR A 12 7.30 12.17 1.55
N SER A 13 7.77 11.24 2.38
CA SER A 13 7.65 11.31 3.86
C SER A 13 6.21 11.47 4.39
N VAL A 14 5.26 10.84 3.71
CA VAL A 14 3.84 10.79 4.12
C VAL A 14 3.29 9.38 4.05
N LEU A 15 2.35 9.06 4.92
CA LEU A 15 1.52 7.87 4.83
C LEU A 15 0.39 8.14 3.82
N LEU A 16 0.34 7.32 2.76
CA LEU A 16 -0.62 7.45 1.66
C LEU A 16 -1.92 6.70 1.90
N GLY A 17 -1.85 5.51 2.49
CA GLY A 17 -2.95 4.56 2.49
C GLY A 17 -2.60 3.27 3.21
N CYS A 18 -3.43 2.27 3.00
CA CYS A 18 -3.18 0.90 3.40
C CYS A 18 -3.69 -0.07 2.33
N VAL A 19 -3.17 -1.29 2.38
CA VAL A 19 -3.61 -2.44 1.59
C VAL A 19 -3.71 -3.62 2.55
N ASP A 20 -4.49 -4.62 2.18
CA ASP A 20 -4.52 -5.90 2.87
C ASP A 20 -3.49 -6.83 2.23
N VAL A 21 -2.48 -7.26 2.99
CA VAL A 21 -1.50 -8.25 2.53
C VAL A 21 -2.13 -9.63 2.73
N ILE A 22 -2.51 -10.28 1.63
CA ILE A 22 -3.23 -11.56 1.66
C ILE A 22 -2.32 -12.77 1.49
N ASP A 23 -1.17 -12.60 0.82
CA ASP A 23 -0.21 -13.67 0.59
C ASP A 23 1.21 -13.12 0.31
N CYS A 24 2.20 -14.01 0.33
CA CYS A 24 3.57 -13.76 -0.06
C CYS A 24 4.08 -14.95 -0.88
N LEU A 25 4.15 -14.78 -2.21
CA LEU A 25 4.53 -15.83 -3.15
C LEU A 25 6.00 -15.70 -3.51
N ASP A 26 6.68 -16.83 -3.73
CA ASP A 26 7.97 -16.81 -4.43
C ASP A 26 7.77 -16.48 -5.92
N ARG A 27 8.86 -16.09 -6.59
CA ARG A 27 8.83 -15.68 -8.00
C ARG A 27 8.20 -16.70 -8.94
N ASN A 28 8.49 -17.99 -8.79
CA ASN A 28 7.98 -18.99 -9.74
C ASN A 28 6.46 -19.10 -9.60
N THR A 29 5.98 -19.23 -8.35
CA THR A 29 4.55 -19.28 -8.04
C THR A 29 3.83 -18.00 -8.45
N TYR A 30 4.45 -16.82 -8.25
CA TYR A 30 3.90 -15.54 -8.68
C TYR A 30 3.71 -15.47 -10.19
N VAL A 31 4.71 -15.83 -10.99
CA VAL A 31 4.64 -15.79 -12.46
C VAL A 31 3.61 -16.79 -13.00
N GLU A 32 3.46 -17.95 -12.36
CA GLU A 32 2.43 -18.93 -12.74
C GLU A 32 1.00 -18.42 -12.50
N GLN A 33 0.77 -17.70 -11.39
CA GLN A 33 -0.56 -17.20 -11.02
C GLN A 33 -0.90 -15.83 -11.63
N TYR A 34 0.11 -14.98 -11.78
CA TYR A 34 0.02 -13.60 -12.27
C TYR A 34 0.99 -13.44 -13.44
N SER A 35 0.68 -14.08 -14.57
CA SER A 35 1.53 -14.07 -15.77
C SER A 35 1.87 -12.66 -16.27
N ASP A 36 0.98 -11.71 -16.00
CA ASP A 36 1.05 -10.33 -16.46
C ASP A 36 1.50 -9.39 -15.32
N GLY A 37 1.93 -9.96 -14.19
CA GLY A 37 2.35 -9.23 -12.99
C GLY A 37 3.67 -8.48 -13.19
N GLU A 38 3.75 -7.27 -12.64
CA GLU A 38 4.88 -6.36 -12.85
C GLU A 38 6.09 -6.63 -11.94
N SER A 39 5.97 -7.48 -10.93
CA SER A 39 6.99 -7.62 -9.90
C SER A 39 8.17 -8.51 -10.32
N GLU A 40 9.38 -7.97 -10.17
CA GLU A 40 10.65 -8.70 -10.39
C GLU A 40 11.29 -9.26 -9.11
N SER A 41 10.63 -9.14 -7.97
CA SER A 41 11.18 -9.56 -6.67
C SER A 41 11.21 -11.09 -6.51
N GLU A 42 12.13 -11.60 -5.67
CA GLU A 42 12.20 -13.04 -5.32
C GLU A 42 10.98 -13.50 -4.53
N TYR A 43 10.45 -12.63 -3.67
CA TYR A 43 9.21 -12.81 -2.93
C TYR A 43 8.31 -11.61 -3.18
N VAL A 44 7.06 -11.86 -3.58
CA VAL A 44 6.09 -10.85 -3.97
C VAL A 44 4.94 -10.86 -2.97
N LEU A 45 4.71 -9.71 -2.33
CA LEU A 45 3.54 -9.51 -1.49
C LEU A 45 2.32 -9.32 -2.38
N ILE A 46 1.30 -10.17 -2.18
CA ILE A 46 0.01 -10.03 -2.85
C ILE A 46 -0.87 -9.16 -1.96
N CYS A 47 -1.30 -8.04 -2.52
CA CYS A 47 -2.03 -7.01 -1.82
C CYS A 47 -3.39 -6.80 -2.47
N GLU A 48 -4.43 -6.70 -1.66
CA GLU A 48 -5.79 -6.39 -2.08
C GLU A 48 -6.33 -5.15 -1.35
N ASN A 49 -7.53 -4.71 -1.74
CA ASN A 49 -8.26 -3.62 -1.11
C ASN A 49 -7.39 -2.36 -0.89
N PRO A 50 -6.86 -1.74 -1.96
CA PRO A 50 -6.07 -0.53 -1.82
C PRO A 50 -6.95 0.63 -1.33
N GLN A 51 -6.59 1.21 -0.20
CA GLN A 51 -7.31 2.33 0.41
C GLN A 51 -6.38 3.52 0.65
N GLU A 52 -6.47 4.52 -0.22
CA GLU A 52 -5.87 5.84 0.00
C GLU A 52 -6.57 6.58 1.17
N LEU A 53 -5.79 7.25 2.00
CA LEU A 53 -6.26 8.12 3.07
C LEU A 53 -6.90 9.40 2.49
N PHE A 54 -7.99 9.87 3.13
CA PHE A 54 -8.66 11.11 2.74
C PHE A 54 -7.73 12.34 2.77
N PHE A 55 -6.75 12.37 3.68
CA PHE A 55 -5.62 13.28 3.61
C PHE A 55 -4.33 12.58 4.07
N LYS A 56 -3.20 13.01 3.51
CA LYS A 56 -1.88 12.42 3.74
C LYS A 56 -1.38 12.79 5.14
N LEU A 57 -0.97 11.79 5.91
CA LEU A 57 -0.42 11.99 7.26
C LEU A 57 1.11 12.06 7.20
N PRO A 58 1.77 13.06 7.82
CA PRO A 58 3.22 13.10 7.90
C PRO A 58 3.77 11.85 8.60
N MET A 59 4.65 11.11 7.93
CA MET A 59 5.28 9.91 8.50
C MET A 59 6.61 9.65 7.79
N ARG A 60 7.69 9.56 8.57
CA ARG A 60 8.99 9.14 8.03
C ARG A 60 9.03 7.63 7.88
N GLY A 61 9.37 7.17 6.68
CA GLY A 61 9.70 5.77 6.43
C GLY A 61 10.90 5.33 7.28
N GLN A 62 10.94 4.04 7.62
CA GLN A 62 12.11 3.38 8.21
C GLN A 62 12.50 2.17 7.35
N HIS A 63 13.68 1.61 7.63
CA HIS A 63 14.20 0.47 6.90
C HIS A 63 13.31 -0.77 7.08
N LYS A 64 12.87 -1.36 5.96
CA LYS A 64 12.00 -2.56 5.88
C LYS A 64 10.63 -2.33 6.53
N ILE A 65 9.90 -3.40 6.85
CA ILE A 65 8.65 -3.35 7.60
C ILE A 65 8.97 -2.93 9.03
N TYR A 66 8.34 -1.84 9.49
CA TYR A 66 8.53 -1.30 10.83
C TYR A 66 7.19 -1.05 11.51
N LYS A 67 7.20 -1.09 12.84
CA LYS A 67 6.00 -0.82 13.63
C LYS A 67 5.72 0.68 13.63
N MET A 68 4.53 1.06 13.19
CA MET A 68 4.05 2.43 13.30
C MET A 68 3.94 2.85 14.77
N GLU A 69 4.22 4.12 15.05
CA GLU A 69 3.93 4.69 16.37
C GLU A 69 2.43 4.68 16.65
N ASN A 70 2.06 4.41 17.91
CA ASN A 70 0.65 4.26 18.31
C ASN A 70 -0.19 5.49 17.93
N HIS A 71 0.33 6.70 18.14
CA HIS A 71 -0.40 7.93 17.84
C HIS A 71 -0.69 8.08 16.34
N ALA A 72 0.30 7.73 15.49
CA ALA A 72 0.19 7.81 14.04
C ALA A 72 -0.76 6.74 13.49
N HIS A 73 -0.69 5.51 14.03
CA HIS A 73 -1.63 4.44 13.69
C HIS A 73 -3.08 4.82 14.02
N GLN A 74 -3.35 5.39 15.20
CA GLN A 74 -4.70 5.84 15.57
C GLN A 74 -5.19 7.03 14.71
N ALA A 75 -4.29 7.91 14.29
CA ALA A 75 -4.62 8.96 13.32
C ALA A 75 -5.02 8.34 11.98
N ALA A 76 -4.21 7.43 11.43
CA ALA A 76 -4.46 6.76 10.15
C ALA A 76 -5.83 6.06 10.12
N LYS A 77 -6.16 5.27 11.15
CA LYS A 77 -7.47 4.60 11.25
C LYS A 77 -8.63 5.59 11.21
N ARG A 78 -8.52 6.73 11.91
CA ARG A 78 -9.57 7.76 11.92
C ARG A 78 -9.73 8.45 10.57
N VAL A 79 -8.63 8.72 9.88
CA VAL A 79 -8.66 9.31 8.53
C VAL A 79 -9.29 8.34 7.54
N LEU A 80 -8.94 7.05 7.62
CA LEU A 80 -9.47 6.00 6.77
C LEU A 80 -10.99 5.83 6.93
N LEU A 81 -11.49 5.77 8.18
CA LEU A 81 -12.92 5.65 8.48
C LEU A 81 -13.75 6.82 7.94
N ARG A 82 -13.18 8.02 7.84
CA ARG A 82 -13.87 9.19 7.27
C ARG A 82 -14.06 9.12 5.76
N ARG A 83 -13.30 8.28 5.05
CA ARG A 83 -13.52 8.02 3.62
C ARG A 83 -14.77 7.17 3.37
N MET A 84 -15.15 6.34 4.35
CA MET A 84 -16.29 5.42 4.25
C MET A 84 -17.63 6.08 4.62
N GLN A 85 -17.66 7.38 4.89
CA GLN A 85 -18.87 8.20 5.18
C GLN A 85 -19.09 9.21 4.07
#